data_AF-A0A5C5RCR9-F1
#
_entry.id   AF-A0A5C5RCR9-F1
#
_cell.length_a   1.000
_cell.length_b   1.000
_cell.length_c   1.000
_cell.angle_alpha   90.00
_cell.angle_beta   90.00
_cell.angle_gamma   90.00
#
_symmetry.space_group_name_H-M   'P 1'
#
loop_
_entity.id
_entity.type
_entity.pdbx_description
1 polymer ?
#
loop_
_entity_poly.entity_id
_entity_poly.type
_entity_poly.pdbx_seq_one_letter_code
_entity_poly.pdbx_strand_id
1 'polypeptide(L)' 'MEMWHEKEEFLNSNDRKSKLKRFLNFYNTVKPHKGLNGSTPYEVLDFYFKQEV' A
#
# COMPACT_ATOMS: atom_id res chain seq x y z
N MET A 1 -3.03 1.47 -11.22
CA MET A 1 -3.34 2.89 -10.92
C MET A 1 -4.82 3.18 -11.08
N GLU A 2 -5.52 2.51 -12.01
CA GLU A 2 -6.97 2.62 -12.24
C GLU A 2 -7.81 2.56 -10.94
N MET A 3 -7.52 1.63 -10.01
CA MET A 3 -8.39 1.43 -8.83
C MET A 3 -8.54 2.62 -7.87
N TRP A 4 -7.60 3.55 -7.78
CA TRP A 4 -7.65 4.61 -6.77
C TRP A 4 -7.57 6.01 -7.37
N HIS A 5 -6.86 6.15 -8.48
CA HIS A 5 -6.80 7.41 -9.20
C HIS A 5 -8.13 7.75 -9.91
N GLU A 6 -8.96 6.75 -10.23
CA GLU A 6 -10.25 6.97 -10.90
C GLU A 6 -11.43 7.05 -9.92
N LYS A 7 -11.25 6.63 -8.66
CA LYS A 7 -12.34 6.54 -7.67
C LYS A 7 -12.36 7.69 -6.68
N GLU A 8 -11.23 8.37 -6.49
CA GLU A 8 -11.05 9.27 -5.37
C GLU A 8 -10.79 10.71 -5.80
N GLU A 9 -11.77 11.58 -5.58
CA GLU A 9 -11.57 13.02 -5.67
C GLU A 9 -11.08 13.59 -4.33
N PHE A 10 -10.21 14.60 -4.38
CA PHE A 10 -9.73 15.30 -3.20
C PHE A 10 -10.54 16.56 -2.94
N LEU A 11 -11.17 16.64 -1.78
CA LEU A 11 -12.00 17.80 -1.42
C LEU A 11 -11.15 18.98 -0.95
N ASN A 12 -10.02 18.69 -0.28
CA ASN A 12 -9.07 19.69 0.20
C ASN A 12 -7.71 19.02 0.54
N SER A 13 -6.73 19.84 0.94
CA SER A 13 -5.38 19.37 1.26
C SER A 13 -5.34 18.36 2.43
N ASN A 14 -6.18 18.54 3.44
CA ASN A 14 -6.22 17.63 4.60
C ASN A 14 -6.86 16.29 4.23
N ASP A 15 -7.96 16.30 3.49
CA ASP A 15 -8.60 15.11 2.94
C ASP A 15 -7.62 14.30 2.07
N ARG A 16 -6.91 14.98 1.17
CA ARG A 16 -5.86 14.36 0.33
C ARG A 16 -4.79 13.66 1.16
N LYS A 17 -4.27 14.31 2.22
CA LYS A 17 -3.26 13.73 3.10
C LYS A 17 -3.77 12.47 3.80
N SER A 18 -4.99 12.51 4.33
CA SER A 18 -5.62 11.37 5.00
C SER A 18 -5.86 10.20 4.04
N LYS A 19 -6.38 10.49 2.85
CA LYS A 19 -6.61 9.51 1.78
C LYS A 19 -5.29 8.88 1.33
N LEU A 20 -4.24 9.69 1.11
CA LEU A 20 -2.89 9.20 0.77
C LEU A 20 -2.34 8.24 1.82
N LYS A 21 -2.47 8.57 3.10
CA LYS A 21 -2.06 7.68 4.18
C LYS A 21 -2.82 6.34 4.11
N ARG A 22 -4.14 6.38 3.90
CA ARG A 22 -4.96 5.17 3.79
C ARG A 22 -4.56 4.28 2.62
N PHE A 23 -4.25 4.87 1.48
CA PHE A 23 -3.76 4.10 0.32
C PHE A 23 -2.40 3.50 0.54
N LEU A 24 -1.45 4.27 1.04
CA LEU A 24 -0.11 3.74 1.32
C LEU A 24 -0.21 2.54 2.27
N ASN A 25 -1.05 2.64 3.32
CA ASN A 25 -1.31 1.52 4.21
C ASN A 25 -1.91 0.32 3.44
N PHE A 26 -3.00 0.51 2.69
CA PHE A 26 -3.62 -0.57 1.93
C PHE A 26 -2.65 -1.24 0.95
N TYR A 27 -1.87 -0.45 0.21
CA TYR A 27 -0.92 -0.94 -0.78
C TYR A 27 0.22 -1.74 -0.13
N ASN A 28 0.69 -1.27 1.03
CA ASN A 28 1.86 -1.84 1.70
C ASN A 28 1.49 -3.04 2.60
N THR A 29 0.28 -3.09 3.17
CA THR A 29 -0.07 -4.12 4.19
C THR A 29 -1.27 -5.00 3.83
N VAL A 30 -2.03 -4.72 2.77
CA VAL A 30 -3.24 -5.49 2.43
C VAL A 30 -3.23 -5.98 1.00
N LYS A 31 -2.82 -5.14 0.03
CA LYS A 31 -2.89 -5.47 -1.38
C LYS A 31 -1.75 -6.41 -1.78
N PRO A 32 -2.03 -7.62 -2.28
CA PRO A 32 -1.02 -8.48 -2.88
C PRO A 32 -0.54 -7.92 -4.22
N HIS A 33 0.74 -8.13 -4.55
CA HIS A 33 1.33 -7.70 -5.82
C HIS A 33 1.88 -8.87 -6.60
N LYS A 34 1.52 -8.95 -7.89
CA LYS A 34 2.00 -10.00 -8.81
C LYS A 34 3.53 -10.03 -8.89
N GLY A 35 4.19 -8.87 -8.88
CA GLY A 35 5.66 -8.76 -8.88
C GLY A 35 6.34 -9.20 -7.58
N LEU A 36 5.56 -9.41 -6.51
CA LEU A 36 6.03 -9.93 -5.22
C LEU A 36 5.48 -11.34 -4.97
N ASN A 37 5.22 -12.11 -6.02
CA ASN A 37 4.63 -13.45 -5.95
C ASN A 37 3.31 -13.52 -5.17
N GLY A 38 2.52 -12.45 -5.21
CA GLY A 38 1.26 -12.37 -4.48
C GLY A 38 1.39 -11.94 -3.02
N SER A 39 2.58 -11.57 -2.54
CA SER A 39 2.76 -10.97 -1.22
C SER A 39 2.54 -9.46 -1.24
N THR A 40 2.31 -8.91 -0.05
CA THR A 40 2.37 -7.48 0.24
C THR A 40 3.82 -7.03 0.45
N PRO A 41 4.14 -5.73 0.28
CA PRO A 41 5.47 -5.21 0.54
C PRO A 41 5.92 -5.43 1.99
N TYR A 42 5.03 -5.27 2.97
CA TYR A 42 5.39 -5.51 4.37
C TYR A 42 5.74 -6.97 4.64
N GLU A 43 5.03 -7.95 4.07
CA GLU A 43 5.37 -9.37 4.23
C GLU A 43 6.75 -9.69 3.65
N VAL A 44 7.10 -9.08 2.50
CA VAL A 44 8.43 -9.26 1.89
C VAL A 44 9.52 -8.64 2.77
N LEU A 45 9.30 -7.43 3.29
CA LEU A 45 10.25 -6.79 4.20
C LEU A 45 10.39 -7.57 5.51
N ASP A 46 9.28 -8.03 6.08
CA ASP A 46 9.27 -8.85 7.28
C ASP A 46 10.07 -10.14 7.08
N PHE A 47 9.84 -10.84 5.96
CA PHE A 47 10.63 -12.01 5.58
C PHE A 47 12.11 -11.67 5.43
N TYR A 48 12.46 -10.57 4.74
CA TYR A 48 13.84 -10.15 4.50
C TYR A 48 14.61 -9.82 5.79
N PHE A 49 13.98 -9.09 6.72
CA PHE A 49 14.63 -8.72 7.99
C PHE A 49 14.63 -9.84 9.03
N LYS A 50 13.77 -10.85 8.90
CA LYS A 50 13.71 -12.03 9.79
C LYS A 50 14.61 -13.19 9.36
N GLN A 51 15.46 -13.02 8.34
CA GLN A 51 16.33 -14.10 7.85
C GLN A 51 17.49 -14.47 8.79
N GLU A 52 17.63 -13.81 9.95
CA GLU A 52 18.57 -14.24 11.00
C GLU A 52 17.91 -14.31 12.40
N VAL A 53 17.51 -15.55 12.75
CA VAL A 53 17.77 -16.22 14.04
C VAL A 53 18.23 -17.64 13.72
#